data_AF-A0A1Y3BD43-F1
#
_entry.id   AF-A0A1Y3BD43-F1
#
_cell.length_a   1.000
_cell.length_b   1.000
_cell.length_c   1.000
_cell.angle_alpha   90.00
_cell.angle_beta   90.00
_cell.angle_gamma   90.00
#
_symmetry.space_group_name_H-M   'P 1'
#
loop_
_entity.id
_entity.type
_entity.pdbx_description
1 polymer ?
#
loop_
_entity_poly.entity_id
_entity_poly.type
_entity_poly.pdbx_seq_one_letter_code
_entity_poly.pdbx_strand_id
1 'polypeptide(L)'
;MFHFWRVIGYCLGTDDQYNLCSGNDQETFELCRQIYFDEWLPVIRSGSEKTGMEMSKGINIAMSRINPNLNYNALMRHCSPFLELNPFDYQLQNRRERCLYRVYGFLFNRACKSRMVNRLMARAADIRLKRAISNRKFHEQDLKACYPNISYENDRCPFDVNFNYTTAIETYHGNK
;
A
#
# COMPACT_ATOMS: atom_id res chain seq x y z
N MET A 1 5.31 -6.00 -10.23
CA MET A 1 5.05 -5.68 -8.81
C MET A 1 6.19 -6.22 -7.94
N PHE A 2 6.59 -7.49 -8.08
CA PHE A 2 7.71 -8.07 -7.33
C PHE A 2 9.07 -7.41 -7.60
N HIS A 3 9.39 -7.02 -8.83
CA HIS A 3 10.65 -6.28 -9.11
C HIS A 3 10.74 -4.97 -8.33
N PHE A 4 9.65 -4.21 -8.23
CA PHE A 4 9.60 -2.98 -7.43
C PHE A 4 9.92 -3.27 -5.96
N TRP A 5 9.26 -4.26 -5.36
CA TRP A 5 9.51 -4.64 -3.97
C TRP A 5 10.90 -5.24 -3.74
N ARG A 6 11.45 -5.95 -4.72
CA ARG A 6 12.83 -6.45 -4.69
C ARG A 6 13.82 -5.29 -4.58
N VAL A 7 13.68 -4.28 -5.44
CA VAL A 7 14.52 -3.07 -5.41
C VAL A 7 14.36 -2.32 -4.10
N ILE A 8 13.14 -2.20 -3.56
CA ILE A 8 12.94 -1.60 -2.23
C ILE A 8 13.71 -2.37 -1.16
N GLY A 9 13.66 -3.71 -1.16
CA GLY A 9 14.44 -4.53 -0.23
C GLY A 9 15.95 -4.28 -0.33
N TYR A 10 16.48 -4.23 -1.56
CA TYR A 10 17.89 -3.91 -1.81
C TYR A 10 18.25 -2.51 -1.28
N CYS A 11 17.44 -1.50 -1.56
CA CYS A 11 17.64 -0.13 -1.07
C CYS A 11 17.57 -0.03 0.46
N LEU A 12 16.86 -0.95 1.12
CA LEU A 12 16.82 -1.08 2.58
C LEU A 12 17.98 -1.91 3.15
N GLY A 13 18.90 -2.39 2.31
CA GLY A 13 20.08 -3.17 2.71
C GLY A 13 19.82 -4.67 2.89
N THR A 14 18.70 -5.19 2.37
CA THR A 14 18.44 -6.64 2.35
C THR A 14 19.21 -7.29 1.20
N ASP A 15 20.09 -8.25 1.51
CA ASP A 15 20.75 -9.06 0.48
C ASP A 15 19.72 -9.79 -0.38
N ASP A 16 20.04 -9.98 -1.67
CA ASP A 16 19.13 -10.60 -2.64
C ASP A 16 18.67 -12.00 -2.22
N GLN A 17 19.51 -12.77 -1.52
CA GLN A 17 19.17 -14.10 -0.99
C GLN A 17 18.09 -14.08 0.10
N TYR A 18 17.96 -12.97 0.84
CA TYR A 18 16.95 -12.79 1.88
C TYR A 18 15.76 -11.96 1.40
N ASN A 19 15.78 -11.52 0.15
CA ASN A 19 14.70 -10.73 -0.42
C ASN A 19 13.50 -11.65 -0.70
N LEU A 20 12.36 -11.33 -0.08
CA LEU A 20 11.10 -12.07 -0.23
C LEU A 20 10.68 -12.20 -1.70
N CYS A 21 11.04 -11.22 -2.53
CA CYS A 21 10.67 -11.14 -3.94
C CYS A 21 11.81 -11.59 -4.87
N SER A 22 12.78 -12.40 -4.43
CA SER A 22 13.97 -12.80 -5.21
C SER A 22 13.68 -13.82 -6.33
N GLY A 23 12.69 -14.70 -6.13
CA GLY A 23 12.29 -15.73 -7.09
C GLY A 23 11.34 -15.28 -8.20
N ASN A 24 10.69 -16.25 -8.84
CA ASN A 24 9.58 -16.02 -9.76
C ASN A 24 8.26 -15.76 -9.00
N ASP A 25 7.21 -15.40 -9.75
CA ASP A 25 5.90 -15.05 -9.19
C ASP A 25 5.29 -16.18 -8.33
N GLN A 26 5.45 -17.44 -8.78
CA GLN A 26 4.90 -18.61 -8.09
C GLN A 26 5.67 -18.91 -6.81
N GLU A 27 7.00 -18.82 -6.85
CA GLU A 27 7.87 -19.00 -5.68
C GLU A 27 7.60 -17.93 -4.62
N THR A 28 7.48 -16.67 -5.04
CA THR A 28 7.19 -15.56 -4.13
C THR A 28 5.81 -15.73 -3.49
N PHE A 29 4.82 -16.16 -4.27
CA PHE A 29 3.47 -16.41 -3.75
C PHE A 29 3.47 -17.54 -2.72
N GLU A 30 4.15 -18.65 -3.00
CA GLU A 30 4.23 -19.79 -2.10
C GLU A 30 4.99 -19.45 -0.82
N LEU A 31 6.08 -18.68 -0.91
CA LEU A 31 6.82 -18.20 0.25
C LEU A 31 5.97 -17.26 1.12
N CYS A 32 5.24 -16.31 0.52
CA CYS A 32 4.28 -15.46 1.25
C CYS A 32 3.19 -16.29 1.94
N ARG A 33 2.72 -17.36 1.27
CA ARG A 33 1.70 -18.27 1.80
C ARG A 33 2.22 -19.03 3.02
N GLN A 34 3.44 -19.56 2.95
CA GLN A 34 4.10 -20.24 4.06
C GLN A 34 4.29 -19.30 5.26
N ILE A 35 4.90 -18.13 5.06
CA ILE A 35 5.05 -17.12 6.13
C ILE A 35 3.71 -16.78 6.78
N TYR A 36 2.66 -16.61 5.97
CA TYR A 36 1.33 -16.31 6.49
C TYR A 36 0.78 -17.43 7.39
N PHE A 37 0.78 -18.67 6.92
CA PHE A 37 0.17 -19.79 7.65
C PHE A 37 1.03 -20.33 8.79
N ASP A 38 2.34 -20.31 8.64
CA ASP A 38 3.27 -20.94 9.57
C ASP A 38 3.71 -19.97 10.67
N GLU A 39 3.87 -18.68 10.36
CA GLU A 39 4.40 -17.69 11.31
C GLU A 39 3.31 -16.70 11.78
N TRP A 40 2.61 -16.04 10.85
CA TRP A 40 1.76 -14.90 11.20
C TRP A 40 0.41 -15.31 11.79
N LEU A 41 -0.30 -16.21 11.12
CA LEU A 41 -1.65 -16.60 11.50
C LEU A 41 -1.70 -17.24 12.90
N PRO A 42 -0.77 -18.13 13.31
CA PRO A 42 -0.77 -18.68 14.66
C PRO A 42 -0.65 -17.61 15.76
N VAL A 43 0.22 -16.62 15.57
CA VAL A 43 0.44 -15.51 16.52
C VAL A 43 -0.77 -14.57 16.56
N ILE A 44 -1.40 -14.31 15.43
CA ILE A 44 -2.61 -13.47 15.38
C ILE A 44 -3.78 -14.16 16.10
N ARG A 45 -3.98 -15.47 15.87
CA ARG A 45 -5.06 -16.25 16.49
C ARG A 45 -4.89 -16.44 17.98
N SER A 46 -3.65 -16.61 18.46
CA SER A 46 -3.40 -16.77 19.90
C SER A 46 -3.80 -15.53 20.68
N GLY A 47 -3.85 -14.36 20.03
CA GLY A 47 -4.11 -13.07 20.69
C GLY A 47 -3.05 -12.71 21.73
N SER A 48 -1.90 -13.40 21.73
CA SER A 48 -0.85 -13.21 22.74
C SER A 48 -0.18 -11.84 22.62
N GLU A 49 -0.16 -11.28 21.41
CA GLU A 49 0.53 -10.03 21.08
C GLU A 49 -0.37 -8.79 21.30
N LYS A 50 -0.65 -8.45 22.56
CA LYS A 50 -1.49 -7.29 22.91
C LYS A 50 -0.98 -5.98 22.29
N THR A 51 0.34 -5.78 22.30
CA THR A 51 1.00 -4.59 21.72
C THR A 51 0.66 -4.43 20.23
N GLY A 52 0.75 -5.51 19.46
CA GLY A 52 0.43 -5.48 18.02
C GLY A 52 -1.03 -5.11 17.75
N MET A 53 -1.96 -5.59 18.58
CA MET A 53 -3.38 -5.26 18.48
C MET A 53 -3.66 -3.79 18.80
N GLU A 54 -3.04 -3.25 19.86
CA GLU A 54 -3.16 -1.84 20.22
C GLU A 54 -2.56 -0.91 19.15
N MET A 55 -1.39 -1.28 18.61
CA MET A 55 -0.75 -0.56 17.51
C MET A 55 -1.63 -0.56 16.26
N SER A 56 -2.18 -1.71 15.88
CA SER A 56 -3.07 -1.84 14.71
C SER A 56 -4.30 -0.94 14.84
N LYS A 57 -4.90 -0.88 16.03
CA LYS A 57 -6.01 0.01 16.34
C LYS A 57 -5.59 1.48 16.29
N GLY A 58 -4.45 1.82 16.87
CA GLY A 58 -3.89 3.18 16.86
C GLY A 58 -3.63 3.70 15.45
N ILE A 59 -2.98 2.89 14.60
CA ILE A 59 -2.73 3.21 13.19
C ILE A 59 -4.04 3.44 12.44
N ASN A 60 -5.04 2.57 12.63
CA ASN A 60 -6.33 2.73 11.98
C ASN A 60 -7.03 4.04 12.40
N ILE A 61 -7.03 4.36 13.69
CA ILE A 61 -7.60 5.59 14.23
C ILE A 61 -6.88 6.82 13.65
N ALA A 62 -5.54 6.82 13.63
CA ALA A 62 -4.77 7.92 13.06
C ALA A 62 -5.09 8.10 11.57
N MET A 63 -5.08 7.01 10.79
CA MET A 63 -5.38 7.03 9.36
C MET A 63 -6.83 7.42 9.06
N SER A 64 -7.77 7.21 10.00
CA SER A 64 -9.17 7.63 9.84
C SER A 64 -9.33 9.16 9.73
N ARG A 65 -8.34 9.94 10.19
CA ARG A 65 -8.31 11.40 10.03
C ARG A 65 -8.04 11.82 8.59
N ILE A 66 -7.28 11.01 7.85
CA ILE A 66 -6.94 11.23 6.45
C ILE A 66 -8.01 10.61 5.55
N ASN A 67 -8.43 9.38 5.87
CA ASN A 67 -9.46 8.65 5.15
C ASN A 67 -10.63 8.33 6.09
N PRO A 68 -11.72 9.12 6.08
CA PRO A 68 -12.86 8.95 6.98
C PRO A 68 -13.63 7.64 6.72
N ASN A 69 -13.31 6.90 5.65
CA ASN A 69 -13.84 5.58 5.40
C ASN A 69 -13.10 4.48 6.17
N LEU A 70 -12.02 4.76 6.90
CA LEU A 70 -11.37 3.78 7.78
C LEU A 70 -12.06 3.76 9.14
N ASN A 71 -12.49 2.57 9.55
CA ASN A 71 -13.00 2.29 10.89
C ASN A 71 -12.53 0.91 11.32
N TYR A 72 -11.92 0.84 12.51
CA TYR A 72 -11.25 -0.37 12.99
C TYR A 72 -12.20 -1.57 13.10
N ASN A 73 -13.36 -1.38 13.75
CA ASN A 73 -14.31 -2.48 13.97
C ASN A 73 -14.90 -2.98 12.66
N ALA A 74 -15.30 -2.08 11.76
CA ALA A 74 -15.81 -2.46 10.45
C ALA A 74 -14.76 -3.20 9.60
N LEU A 75 -13.50 -2.76 9.66
CA LEU A 75 -12.40 -3.36 8.90
C LEU A 75 -12.03 -4.72 9.48
N MET A 76 -11.81 -4.81 10.79
CA MET A 76 -11.49 -6.08 11.45
C MET A 76 -12.61 -7.09 11.33
N ARG A 77 -13.88 -6.68 11.41
CA ARG A 77 -15.00 -7.59 11.15
C ARG A 77 -14.99 -8.15 9.73
N HIS A 78 -14.61 -7.33 8.75
CA HIS A 78 -14.44 -7.79 7.37
C HIS A 78 -13.24 -8.73 7.22
N CYS A 79 -12.13 -8.44 7.92
CA CYS A 79 -10.90 -9.22 7.85
C CYS A 79 -10.92 -10.51 8.69
N SER A 80 -11.80 -10.59 9.70
CA SER A 80 -11.86 -11.70 10.66
C SER A 80 -11.90 -13.09 10.01
N PRO A 81 -12.66 -13.34 8.92
CA PRO A 81 -12.63 -14.65 8.26
C PRO A 81 -11.27 -15.04 7.67
N PHE A 82 -10.47 -14.06 7.22
CA PHE A 82 -9.13 -14.33 6.68
C PHE A 82 -8.13 -14.59 7.79
N LEU A 83 -8.28 -13.86 8.91
CA LEU A 83 -7.41 -13.97 10.09
C LEU A 83 -7.83 -15.11 11.05
N GLU A 84 -8.86 -15.89 10.70
CA GLU A 84 -9.46 -16.92 11.57
C GLU A 84 -9.87 -16.40 12.96
N LEU A 85 -10.31 -15.15 13.02
CA LEU A 85 -10.81 -14.51 14.24
C LEU A 85 -12.33 -14.56 14.29
N ASN A 86 -12.90 -14.44 15.50
CA ASN A 86 -14.35 -14.33 15.66
C ASN A 86 -14.82 -12.93 15.22
N PRO A 87 -15.63 -12.80 14.14
CA PRO A 87 -16.10 -11.50 13.65
C PRO A 87 -17.01 -10.78 14.65
N PHE A 88 -17.56 -11.48 15.64
CA PHE A 88 -18.42 -10.89 16.66
C PHE A 88 -17.65 -10.17 17.77
N ASP A 89 -16.33 -10.40 17.88
CA ASP A 89 -15.46 -9.64 18.80
C ASP A 89 -15.32 -8.17 18.33
N TYR A 90 -15.53 -7.93 17.03
CA TYR A 90 -15.52 -6.62 16.40
C TYR A 90 -16.96 -6.15 16.13
N GLN A 91 -17.60 -5.66 17.20
CA GLN A 91 -19.01 -5.25 17.14
C GLN A 91 -19.21 -3.93 16.37
N LEU A 92 -20.24 -3.91 15.54
CA LEU A 92 -20.67 -2.71 14.79
C LEU A 92 -21.76 -1.98 15.58
N GLN A 93 -21.35 -0.96 16.34
CA GLN A 93 -22.22 -0.22 17.25
C GLN A 93 -23.17 0.68 16.46
N ASN A 94 -22.63 1.41 15.48
CA ASN A 94 -23.36 2.52 14.85
C ASN A 94 -23.77 2.20 13.40
N ARG A 95 -24.81 2.89 12.90
CA ARG A 95 -25.27 2.76 11.51
C ARG A 95 -24.15 3.02 10.48
N ARG A 96 -23.25 3.97 10.79
CA ARG A 96 -22.07 4.28 9.98
C ARG A 96 -21.16 3.07 9.82
N GLU A 97 -20.85 2.34 10.88
CA GLU A 97 -19.97 1.16 10.84
C GLU A 97 -20.60 0.03 10.03
N ARG A 98 -21.91 -0.18 10.16
CA ARG A 98 -22.66 -1.14 9.34
C ARG A 98 -22.64 -0.77 7.86
N CYS A 99 -22.73 0.52 7.53
CA CYS A 99 -22.59 1.01 6.17
C CYS A 99 -21.17 0.75 5.64
N LEU A 100 -20.14 1.15 6.41
CA LEU A 100 -18.74 0.94 6.03
C LEU A 100 -18.40 -0.54 5.83
N TYR A 101 -18.88 -1.43 6.68
CA TYR A 101 -18.71 -2.88 6.50
C TYR A 101 -19.27 -3.38 5.16
N ARG A 102 -20.46 -2.91 4.75
CA ARG A 102 -21.04 -3.23 3.44
C ARG A 102 -20.21 -2.64 2.31
N VAL A 103 -19.71 -1.42 2.47
CA VAL A 103 -18.83 -0.76 1.51
C VAL A 103 -17.53 -1.55 1.34
N TYR A 104 -16.89 -2.01 2.42
CA TYR A 104 -15.70 -2.86 2.34
C TYR A 104 -15.99 -4.17 1.59
N GLY A 105 -17.09 -4.85 1.93
CA GLY A 105 -17.53 -6.03 1.20
C GLY A 105 -17.71 -5.78 -0.29
N PHE A 106 -18.36 -4.68 -0.68
CA PHE A 106 -18.50 -4.31 -2.09
C PHE A 106 -17.17 -3.97 -2.75
N LEU A 107 -16.34 -3.15 -2.10
CA LEU A 107 -15.06 -2.70 -2.63
C LEU A 107 -14.12 -3.88 -2.87
N PHE A 108 -13.81 -4.67 -1.84
CA PHE A 108 -12.81 -5.73 -1.91
C PHE A 108 -13.31 -6.97 -2.67
N ASN A 109 -14.60 -7.34 -2.54
CA ASN A 109 -15.11 -8.54 -3.21
C ASN A 109 -15.60 -8.29 -4.64
N ARG A 110 -15.95 -7.04 -5.01
CA ARG A 110 -16.46 -6.74 -6.36
C ARG A 110 -15.69 -5.64 -7.08
N ALA A 111 -15.60 -4.44 -6.50
CA ALA A 111 -15.07 -3.28 -7.22
C ALA A 111 -13.60 -3.49 -7.65
N CYS A 112 -12.74 -3.90 -6.72
CA CYS A 112 -11.31 -4.16 -6.99
C CYS A 112 -11.07 -5.32 -7.97
N LYS A 113 -12.00 -6.27 -8.06
CA LYS A 113 -11.91 -7.41 -9.00
C LYS A 113 -12.47 -7.09 -10.38
N SER A 114 -13.20 -5.98 -10.54
CA SER A 114 -13.80 -5.59 -11.81
C SER A 114 -12.79 -4.90 -12.72
N ARG A 115 -12.50 -5.50 -13.87
CA ARG A 115 -11.63 -4.91 -14.90
C ARG A 115 -12.14 -3.55 -15.38
N MET A 116 -13.46 -3.39 -15.50
CA MET A 116 -14.07 -2.14 -15.94
C MET A 116 -13.81 -1.02 -14.91
N VAL A 117 -14.06 -1.30 -13.63
CA VAL A 117 -13.84 -0.33 -12.54
C VAL A 117 -12.36 0.05 -12.49
N ASN A 118 -11.45 -0.91 -12.54
CA ASN A 118 -10.01 -0.64 -12.53
C ASN A 118 -9.58 0.21 -13.73
N ARG A 119 -10.11 -0.04 -14.95
CA ARG A 119 -9.84 0.80 -16.12
C ARG A 119 -10.35 2.22 -15.95
N LEU A 120 -11.56 2.40 -15.41
CA LEU A 120 -12.13 3.72 -15.16
C LEU A 120 -11.30 4.49 -14.11
N MET A 121 -10.93 3.84 -13.02
CA MET A 121 -10.09 4.43 -11.97
C MET A 121 -8.71 4.81 -12.50
N ALA A 122 -8.08 3.97 -13.33
CA ALA A 122 -6.81 4.27 -13.97
C ALA A 122 -6.90 5.49 -14.89
N ARG A 123 -7.96 5.58 -15.71
CA ARG A 123 -8.21 6.77 -16.56
C ARG A 123 -8.44 8.03 -15.73
N ALA A 124 -9.21 7.92 -14.64
CA ALA A 124 -9.43 9.05 -13.74
C ALA A 124 -8.13 9.52 -13.08
N ALA A 125 -7.27 8.60 -12.66
CA ALA A 125 -5.94 8.92 -12.11
C ALA A 125 -5.05 9.61 -13.16
N ASP A 126 -5.03 9.12 -14.40
CA ASP A 126 -4.29 9.74 -15.51
C ASP A 126 -4.78 11.17 -15.81
N ILE A 127 -6.11 11.38 -15.84
CA ILE A 127 -6.69 12.73 -16.01
C ILE A 127 -6.29 13.65 -14.85
N ARG A 128 -6.32 13.15 -13.60
CA ARG A 128 -5.90 13.93 -12.42
C ARG A 128 -4.43 14.30 -12.49
N LEU A 129 -3.58 13.37 -12.90
CA LEU A 129 -2.15 13.59 -13.09
C LEU A 129 -1.91 14.66 -14.16
N LYS A 130 -2.54 14.53 -15.34
CA LYS A 130 -2.44 15.53 -16.43
C LYS A 130 -2.91 16.91 -15.99
N ARG A 131 -4.02 17.01 -15.26
CA ARG A 131 -4.49 18.27 -14.68
C ARG A 131 -3.50 18.86 -13.68
N ALA A 132 -2.93 18.04 -12.81
CA ALA A 132 -1.91 18.49 -11.85
C ALA A 132 -0.66 19.02 -12.55
N ILE A 133 -0.19 18.34 -13.60
CA ILE A 133 0.95 18.79 -14.42
C ILE A 133 0.60 20.09 -15.15
N SER A 134 -0.58 20.19 -15.75
CA SER A 134 -1.02 21.42 -16.45
C SER A 134 -1.11 22.62 -15.51
N ASN A 135 -1.53 22.40 -14.26
CA ASN A 135 -1.69 23.44 -13.25
C ASN A 135 -0.43 23.63 -12.39
N ARG A 136 0.70 22.98 -12.73
CA ARG A 136 1.94 22.99 -11.94
C ARG A 136 2.41 24.41 -11.62
N LYS A 137 2.47 25.28 -12.64
CA LYS A 137 2.92 26.68 -12.49
C LYS A 137 2.06 27.48 -11.52
N PHE A 138 0.76 27.26 -11.54
CA PHE A 138 -0.18 27.93 -10.64
C PHE A 138 0.07 27.49 -9.19
N HIS A 139 0.18 26.18 -8.96
CA HIS A 139 0.47 25.65 -7.62
C HIS A 139 1.86 26.06 -7.11
N GLU A 140 2.88 26.12 -7.97
CA GLU A 140 4.22 26.61 -7.60
C GLU A 140 4.19 28.09 -7.21
N GLN A 141 3.39 28.94 -7.88
CA GLN A 141 3.23 30.34 -7.51
C GLN A 141 2.55 30.51 -6.15
N ASP A 142 1.44 29.80 -5.91
CA ASP A 142 0.74 29.82 -4.62
C ASP A 142 1.65 29.36 -3.48
N LEU A 143 2.43 28.30 -3.71
CA LEU A 143 3.35 27.78 -2.71
C LEU A 143 4.52 28.73 -2.45
N LYS A 144 5.06 29.42 -3.46
CA LYS A 144 6.07 30.47 -3.27
C LYS A 144 5.53 31.65 -2.44
N ALA A 145 4.26 31.99 -2.61
CA ALA A 145 3.61 33.04 -1.81
C ALA A 145 3.45 32.62 -0.33
N CYS A 146 3.06 31.37 -0.07
CA CYS A 146 2.91 30.84 1.28
C CYS A 146 4.24 30.50 1.97
N TYR A 147 5.26 30.10 1.21
CA TYR A 147 6.54 29.61 1.69
C TYR A 147 7.71 30.26 0.94
N PRO A 148 8.00 31.55 1.19
CA PRO A 148 9.01 32.31 0.44
C PRO A 148 10.44 31.77 0.61
N ASN A 149 10.69 30.96 1.63
CA ASN A 149 11.99 30.38 1.93
C ASN A 149 12.26 29.08 1.16
N ILE A 150 11.28 28.54 0.43
CA ILE A 150 11.43 27.29 -0.35
C ILE A 150 11.87 27.66 -1.77
N SER A 151 13.14 27.42 -2.07
CA SER A 151 13.64 27.45 -3.45
C SER A 151 13.37 26.10 -4.12
N TYR A 152 12.70 26.12 -5.27
CA TYR A 152 12.50 24.92 -6.07
C TYR A 152 13.78 24.63 -6.86
N GLU A 153 14.43 23.50 -6.60
CA GLU A 153 15.53 23.02 -7.43
C GLU A 153 15.00 22.55 -8.80
N ASN A 154 15.73 22.90 -9.87
CA ASN A 154 15.34 22.77 -11.27
C ASN A 154 14.71 21.42 -11.65
N ASP A 155 13.54 21.49 -12.31
CA ASP A 155 12.88 20.62 -13.32
C ASP A 155 12.97 19.09 -13.25
N ARG A 156 13.68 18.48 -12.29
CA ARG A 156 13.60 17.05 -12.04
C ARG A 156 12.29 16.78 -11.32
N CYS A 157 11.26 16.45 -12.07
CA CYS A 157 10.24 15.58 -11.51
C CYS A 157 10.97 14.31 -11.06
N PRO A 158 10.97 13.95 -9.76
CA PRO A 158 11.66 12.74 -9.29
C PRO A 158 11.11 11.45 -9.90
N PHE A 159 9.99 11.54 -10.62
CA PHE A 159 9.36 10.46 -11.38
C PHE A 159 9.62 10.54 -12.89
N ASP A 160 10.26 11.60 -13.38
CA ASP A 160 10.74 11.75 -14.77
C ASP A 160 12.22 11.34 -14.86
N VAL A 161 12.53 10.22 -14.22
CA VAL A 161 13.85 9.58 -14.31
C VAL A 161 13.70 8.42 -15.27
N ASN A 162 14.40 8.50 -16.40
CA ASN A 162 14.52 7.38 -17.32
C ASN A 162 15.46 6.36 -16.67
N PHE A 163 14.90 5.39 -15.93
CA PHE A 163 15.67 4.29 -15.37
C PHE A 163 16.18 3.43 -16.54
N ASN A 164 17.39 3.73 -17.01
CA ASN A 164 18.09 2.90 -17.98
C ASN A 164 18.62 1.67 -17.22
N TYR A 165 17.79 0.64 -17.07
CA TYR A 165 18.13 -0.58 -16.32
C TYR A 165 19.34 -1.35 -16.91
N THR A 166 19.84 -0.95 -18.07
CA THR A 166 21.04 -1.49 -18.71
C THR A 166 22.31 -1.31 -17.89
N THR A 167 22.48 -0.20 -17.16
CA THR A 167 23.70 -0.03 -16.35
C THR A 167 23.78 -1.00 -15.18
N ALA A 168 22.64 -1.43 -14.59
CA ALA A 168 22.64 -2.44 -13.53
C ALA A 168 23.03 -3.84 -14.05
N ILE A 169 22.75 -4.13 -15.33
CA ILE A 169 23.15 -5.37 -16.00
C ILE A 169 24.65 -5.32 -16.34
N GLU A 170 25.17 -4.16 -16.75
CA GLU A 170 26.58 -3.98 -17.09
C GLU A 170 27.49 -4.12 -15.86
N THR A 171 27.10 -3.62 -14.68
CA THR A 171 27.88 -3.84 -13.44
C THR A 171 27.88 -5.31 -13.01
N TYR A 172 26.83 -6.07 -13.32
CA TYR A 172 26.75 -7.49 -12.98
C TYR A 172 27.63 -8.38 -13.87
N HIS A 173 27.82 -7.99 -15.14
CA HIS A 173 28.66 -8.72 -16.09
C HIS A 173 30.12 -8.22 -16.16
N GLY A 174 30.45 -7.10 -15.51
CA GLY A 174 31.81 -6.53 -15.46
C GLY A 174 32.75 -7.08 -14.38
N ASN A 175 32.26 -7.97 -13.49
CA ASN A 175 33.08 -8.63 -12.46
C ASN A 175 33.17 -10.14 -12.72
N LYS A 176 33.69 -10.53 -13.89
CA LYS A 176 34.22 -11.87 -14.15
C LYS A 176 35.67 -11.78 -14.60
#